data_AF-A0A9D7WGD3-F1
#
_entry.id   AF-A0A9D7WGD3-F1
#
_cell.length_a   1.000
_cell.length_b   1.000
_cell.length_c   1.000
_cell.angle_alpha   90.00
_cell.angle_beta   90.00
_cell.angle_gamma   90.00
#
_symmetry.space_group_name_H-M   'P 1'
#
loop_
_entity.id
_entity.type
_entity.pdbx_description
1 polymer ?
#
loop_
_entity_poly.entity_id
_entity_poly.type
_entity_poly.pdbx_seq_one_letter_code
_entity_poly.pdbx_strand_id
1 'polypeptide(L)'
;MLEKYKWDKRLVVHYRDNSDEHQNIQKYINDFFKKNQKDTHERKLESIELFESKVAGNLALAITENGYGIYLIGLDGSIKKYSQNTDIIDNLFNIIDAMPMRRRHLNQ
;
A
#
# COMPACT_ATOMS: atom_id res chain seq x y z
N MET A 1 2.37 14.64 -0.10
CA MET A 1 1.51 13.92 0.86
C MET A 1 2.15 12.64 1.38
N LEU A 2 2.67 11.72 0.54
CA LEU A 2 3.25 10.47 1.05
C LEU A 2 4.72 10.54 1.46
N GLU A 3 5.45 11.59 1.06
CA GLU A 3 6.86 11.82 1.45
C GLU A 3 7.08 11.80 2.97
N LYS A 4 6.08 12.24 3.75
CA LYS A 4 6.13 12.24 5.22
C LYS A 4 6.24 10.83 5.84
N TYR A 5 5.89 9.80 5.08
CA TYR A 5 5.94 8.41 5.52
C TYR A 5 7.27 7.73 5.19
N LYS A 6 8.13 8.35 4.37
CA LYS A 6 9.45 7.79 4.06
C LYS A 6 10.22 7.53 5.34
N TRP A 7 10.86 6.38 5.38
CA TRP A 7 11.64 5.83 6.49
C TRP A 7 10.84 5.47 7.76
N ASP A 8 9.55 5.81 7.82
CA ASP A 8 8.68 5.46 8.96
C ASP A 8 7.67 4.37 8.61
N LYS A 9 6.91 4.51 7.52
CA LYS A 9 5.83 3.58 7.15
C LYS A 9 5.97 3.04 5.72
N ARG A 10 5.53 1.80 5.55
CA ARG A 10 5.17 1.22 4.24
C ARG A 10 3.71 1.51 3.99
N LEU A 11 3.36 1.79 2.74
CA LEU A 11 2.01 2.18 2.39
C LEU A 11 1.38 1.15 1.47
N VAL A 12 0.14 0.77 1.79
CA VAL A 12 -0.76 0.13 0.83
C VAL A 12 -1.68 1.23 0.33
N VAL A 13 -1.41 1.71 -0.88
CA VAL A 13 -2.20 2.77 -1.50
C VAL A 13 -3.18 2.14 -2.45
N HIS A 14 -4.47 2.39 -2.26
CA HIS A 14 -5.49 2.01 -3.21
C HIS A 14 -5.93 3.26 -3.98
N TYR A 15 -5.51 3.36 -5.23
CA TYR A 15 -5.94 4.41 -6.13
C TYR A 15 -7.15 3.93 -6.92
N ARG A 16 -8.28 4.62 -6.77
CA ARG A 16 -9.56 4.15 -7.31
C ARG A 16 -10.45 5.25 -7.87
N ASP A 17 -11.39 4.82 -8.70
CA ASP A 17 -12.59 5.56 -9.06
C ASP A 17 -13.79 5.20 -8.14
N ASN A 18 -14.98 5.64 -8.54
CA ASN A 18 -16.24 5.41 -7.83
C ASN A 18 -16.94 4.08 -8.19
N SER A 19 -16.34 3.19 -9.00
CA SER A 19 -16.96 1.92 -9.36
C SER A 19 -17.19 1.01 -8.15
N ASP A 20 -18.23 0.17 -8.23
CA ASP A 20 -18.56 -0.80 -7.18
C ASP A 20 -17.43 -1.82 -6.96
N GLU A 21 -16.71 -2.19 -8.02
CA GLU A 21 -15.54 -3.06 -7.96
C GLU A 21 -14.47 -2.47 -7.05
N HIS A 22 -14.05 -1.23 -7.28
CA HIS A 22 -13.06 -0.59 -6.42
C HIS A 22 -13.61 -0.32 -5.01
N GLN A 23 -14.90 -0.05 -4.83
CA GLN A 23 -15.47 0.04 -3.48
C GLN A 23 -15.34 -1.29 -2.72
N ASN A 24 -15.57 -2.42 -3.39
CA ASN A 24 -15.41 -3.75 -2.81
C ASN A 24 -13.95 -4.05 -2.46
N ILE A 25 -13.00 -3.70 -3.33
CA ILE A 25 -11.56 -3.81 -3.05
C ILE A 25 -11.18 -2.95 -1.84
N GLN A 26 -11.67 -1.70 -1.74
CA GLN A 26 -11.39 -0.83 -0.60
C GLN A 26 -11.91 -1.44 0.71
N LYS A 27 -13.13 -1.98 0.69
CA LYS A 27 -13.70 -2.66 1.85
C LYS A 27 -12.87 -3.88 2.25
N TYR A 28 -12.43 -4.67 1.28
CA TYR A 28 -11.54 -5.81 1.51
C TYR A 28 -10.23 -5.41 2.17
N ILE A 29 -9.57 -4.35 1.68
CA ILE A 29 -8.35 -3.79 2.27
C ILE A 29 -8.61 -3.35 3.72
N ASN A 30 -9.70 -2.61 3.97
CA ASN A 30 -10.04 -2.14 5.30
C ASN A 30 -10.27 -3.31 6.29
N ASP A 31 -11.01 -4.33 5.86
CA ASP A 31 -11.26 -5.53 6.65
C ASP A 31 -9.97 -6.30 6.93
N PHE A 32 -9.07 -6.40 5.95
CA PHE A 32 -7.75 -7.01 6.12
C PHE A 32 -6.93 -6.27 7.19
N PHE A 33 -6.82 -4.94 7.10
CA PHE A 33 -6.06 -4.15 8.07
C PHE A 33 -6.66 -4.21 9.47
N LYS A 34 -7.99 -4.22 9.58
CA LYS A 34 -8.71 -4.34 10.85
C LYS A 34 -8.48 -5.71 11.51
N LYS A 35 -8.47 -6.79 10.73
CA LYS A 35 -8.24 -8.16 11.22
C LYS A 35 -6.78 -8.39 11.63
N ASN A 36 -5.84 -7.77 10.94
CA ASN A 36 -4.40 -8.03 11.09
C ASN A 36 -3.64 -6.86 11.76
N GLN A 37 -4.27 -6.12 12.69
CA GLN A 37 -3.69 -4.90 13.28
C GLN A 37 -2.30 -5.09 13.90
N LYS A 38 -2.06 -6.23 14.56
CA LYS A 38 -0.75 -6.53 15.15
C LYS A 38 0.31 -6.69 14.07
N ASP A 39 0.05 -7.55 13.08
CA ASP A 39 0.97 -7.82 11.97
C ASP A 39 1.24 -6.60 11.10
N THR A 40 0.23 -5.76 10.88
CA THR A 40 0.39 -4.50 10.14
C THR A 40 1.22 -3.50 10.93
N HIS A 41 1.01 -3.39 12.25
CA HIS A 41 1.80 -2.53 13.12
C HIS A 41 3.28 -2.92 13.15
N GLU A 42 3.59 -4.21 13.36
CA GLU A 42 4.98 -4.73 13.41
C GLU A 42 5.74 -4.52 12.08
N ARG A 43 5.01 -4.52 10.96
CA ARG A 43 5.56 -4.28 9.62
C ARG A 43 5.52 -2.81 9.21
N LYS A 44 5.11 -1.92 10.12
CA LYS A 44 4.95 -0.48 9.92
C LYS A 44 4.09 -0.16 8.69
N LEU A 45 2.98 -0.88 8.52
CA LEU A 45 2.06 -0.71 7.40
C LEU A 45 0.95 0.29 7.72
N GLU A 46 0.57 1.08 6.72
CA GLU A 46 -0.60 1.95 6.76
C GLU A 46 -1.35 1.84 5.42
N SER A 47 -2.68 1.77 5.47
CA SER A 47 -3.51 1.81 4.27
C SER A 47 -3.91 3.25 3.96
N ILE A 48 -3.80 3.64 2.70
CA ILE A 48 -4.21 4.95 2.22
C ILE A 48 -5.11 4.78 1.01
N GLU A 49 -6.24 5.47 1.05
CA GLU A 49 -7.16 5.55 -0.08
C GLU A 49 -6.89 6.83 -0.87
N LEU A 50 -6.72 6.70 -2.18
CA LEU A 50 -6.61 7.82 -3.11
C LEU A 50 -7.76 7.79 -4.11
N PHE A 51 -8.37 8.95 -4.27
CA PHE A 51 -9.43 9.20 -5.23
C PHE A 51 -8.91 10.08 -6.36
N GLU A 52 -9.36 9.84 -7.59
CA GLU A 52 -9.04 10.67 -8.77
C GLU A 52 -9.16 12.18 -8.50
N SER A 53 -10.21 12.60 -7.80
CA SER A 53 -10.46 14.00 -7.43
C SER A 53 -9.47 14.59 -6.41
N LYS A 54 -8.62 13.78 -5.78
CA LYS A 54 -7.65 14.18 -4.73
C LYS A 54 -6.19 14.03 -5.15
N VAL A 55 -5.94 13.65 -6.40
CA VAL A 55 -4.60 13.45 -6.97
C VAL A 55 -3.99 14.82 -7.33
N ALA A 56 -3.35 15.47 -6.35
CA ALA A 56 -2.57 16.70 -6.58
C ALA A 56 -1.09 16.50 -6.17
N GLY A 57 -0.18 16.63 -7.15
CA GLY A 57 1.28 16.67 -6.94
C GLY A 57 2.08 15.52 -7.59
N ASN A 58 3.42 15.63 -7.55
CA ASN A 58 4.36 14.73 -8.26
C ASN A 58 4.23 13.24 -7.90
N LEU A 59 3.82 12.94 -6.67
CA LEU A 59 3.64 11.55 -6.24
C LEU A 59 2.37 10.92 -6.82
N ALA A 60 1.40 11.77 -7.13
CA ALA A 60 0.18 11.39 -7.80
C ALA A 60 0.51 10.96 -9.24
N LEU A 61 1.40 11.67 -9.94
CA LEU A 61 1.93 11.24 -11.26
C LEU A 61 2.56 9.84 -11.22
N ALA A 62 3.46 9.58 -10.27
CA ALA A 62 4.16 8.29 -10.17
C ALA A 62 3.22 7.11 -9.86
N ILE A 63 2.12 7.35 -9.15
CA ILE A 63 1.10 6.33 -8.85
C ILE A 63 0.08 6.24 -9.99
N THR A 64 -0.20 7.32 -10.72
CA THR A 64 -1.17 7.27 -11.83
C THR A 64 -0.62 6.64 -13.11
N GLU A 65 0.69 6.44 -13.24
CA GLU A 65 1.30 5.88 -14.47
C GLU A 65 0.72 4.50 -14.85
N ASN A 66 0.37 3.66 -13.88
CA ASN A 66 -0.25 2.36 -14.14
C ASN A 66 -1.78 2.37 -13.99
N GLY A 67 -2.39 3.53 -13.68
CA GLY A 67 -3.84 3.67 -13.50
C GLY A 67 -4.36 3.15 -12.15
N TYR A 68 -5.66 2.89 -12.07
CA TYR A 68 -6.30 2.41 -10.85
C TYR A 68 -5.74 1.07 -10.38
N GLY A 69 -5.78 0.85 -9.07
CA GLY A 69 -5.33 -0.38 -8.43
C GLY A 69 -4.61 -0.15 -7.11
N ILE A 70 -3.95 -1.21 -6.65
CA ILE A 70 -3.25 -1.29 -5.37
C ILE A 70 -1.76 -1.14 -5.61
N TYR A 71 -1.14 -0.25 -4.84
CA TYR A 71 0.28 0.02 -4.86
C TYR A 71 0.86 -0.29 -3.48
N LEU A 72 1.93 -1.08 -3.44
CA LEU A 72 2.74 -1.27 -2.25
C LEU A 72 3.96 -0.34 -2.34
N ILE A 73 4.05 0.62 -1.43
CA ILE A 73 5.17 1.56 -1.32
C ILE A 73 6.07 1.13 -0.15
N GLY A 74 7.36 1.01 -0.41
CA GLY A 74 8.36 0.64 0.58
C GLY A 74 8.73 1.80 1.53
N LEU A 75 9.57 1.50 2.53
CA LEU A 75 10.09 2.51 3.45
C LEU A 75 10.92 3.58 2.75
N ASP A 76 11.57 3.24 1.63
CA ASP A 76 12.32 4.18 0.80
C ASP A 76 11.42 5.12 -0.03
N GLY A 77 10.09 4.91 0.03
CA GLY A 77 9.10 5.64 -0.75
C GLY A 77 9.01 5.24 -2.21
N SER A 78 9.69 4.18 -2.63
CA SER A 78 9.56 3.62 -3.98
C SER A 78 8.40 2.61 -4.06
N ILE A 79 7.78 2.52 -5.24
CA ILE A 79 6.77 1.49 -5.53
C ILE A 79 7.48 0.14 -5.61
N LYS A 80 7.03 -0.81 -4.80
CA LYS A 80 7.55 -2.19 -4.72
C LYS A 80 6.71 -3.17 -5.51
N LYS A 81 5.39 -2.92 -5.60
CA LYS A 81 4.46 -3.74 -6.37
C LYS A 81 3.23 -2.93 -6.75
N TYR A 82 2.65 -3.28 -7.89
CA TYR A 82 1.38 -2.78 -8.40
C TYR A 82 0.51 -3.97 -8.83
N SER A 83 -0.80 -3.85 -8.65
CA SER A 83 -1.79 -4.83 -9.08
C SER A 83 -3.16 -4.16 -9.21
N GLN A 84 -3.94 -4.54 -10.21
CA GLN A 84 -5.35 -4.16 -10.32
C GLN A 84 -6.25 -5.00 -9.40
N ASN A 85 -5.78 -6.20 -9.04
CA ASN A 85 -6.51 -7.15 -8.18
C ASN A 85 -5.94 -7.19 -6.75
N THR A 86 -6.56 -7.99 -5.88
CA THR A 86 -6.22 -8.12 -4.46
C THR A 86 -4.94 -8.91 -4.15
N ASP A 87 -4.24 -9.45 -5.14
CA ASP A 87 -3.08 -10.34 -4.96
C ASP A 87 -1.96 -9.75 -4.07
N ILE A 88 -1.81 -8.42 -4.06
CA ILE A 88 -0.89 -7.72 -3.16
C ILE A 88 -1.30 -7.88 -1.70
N ILE A 89 -2.60 -7.76 -1.41
CA ILE A 89 -3.16 -7.89 -0.07
C ILE A 89 -3.07 -9.35 0.39
N ASP A 90 -3.43 -10.28 -0.50
CA ASP A 90 -3.45 -11.71 -0.23
C ASP A 90 -2.07 -12.26 0.13
N ASN A 91 -1.01 -11.64 -0.39
CA ASN A 91 0.39 -12.00 -0.12
C ASN A 91 1.20 -10.92 0.61
N LEU A 92 0.53 -9.94 1.24
CA LEU A 92 1.17 -8.70 1.69
C LEU A 92 2.36 -8.94 2.60
N PHE A 93 2.19 -9.77 3.62
CA PHE A 93 3.24 -10.03 4.61
C PHE A 93 4.41 -10.79 4.01
N ASN A 94 4.15 -11.78 3.14
CA ASN A 94 5.20 -12.50 2.43
C ASN A 94 6.05 -11.57 1.56
N ILE A 95 5.40 -10.65 0.83
CA ILE A 95 6.10 -9.66 -0.01
C ILE A 95 7.00 -8.77 0.86
N ILE A 96 6.50 -8.33 2.02
CA ILE A 96 7.24 -7.44 2.92
C ILE A 96 8.38 -8.17 3.64
N ASP A 97 8.15 -9.39 4.10
CA ASP A 97 9.13 -10.18 4.84
C ASP A 97 10.28 -10.65 3.93
N ALA A 98 10.04 -10.74 2.62
CA ALA A 98 11.10 -10.92 1.62
C ALA A 98 11.98 -9.67 1.41
N MET A 99 11.56 -8.47 1.85
CA MET A 99 12.32 -7.24 1.59
C MET A 99 13.62 -7.18 2.41
N PRO A 100 14.75 -6.73 1.84
CA PRO A 100 16.04 -6.70 2.52
C PRO A 100 16.03 -5.94 3.85
N MET A 101 15.35 -4.78 3.89
CA MET A 101 15.24 -3.99 5.12
C MET A 101 14.45 -4.71 6.22
N ARG A 102 13.43 -5.50 5.87
CA ARG A 102 12.65 -6.28 6.84
C ARG A 102 13.47 -7.45 7.38
N ARG A 103 14.17 -8.19 6.52
CA ARG A 103 15.06 -9.28 6.96
C ARG A 103 16.16 -8.81 7.90
N ARG A 104 16.74 -7.62 7.67
CA ARG A 104 17.73 -7.03 8.58
C ARG A 104 17.15 -6.76 9.97
N HIS A 105 15.91 -6.29 10.06
CA HIS A 105 15.25 -6.04 11.35
C HIS A 105 14.87 -7.33 12.10
N LEU A 106 14.54 -8.41 11.39
CA LEU A 106 14.23 -9.71 12.00
C LEU A 106 15.48 -10.45 12.50
N ASN A 107 16.66 -10.13 11.97
CA ASN A 107 17.93 -10.76 12.32
C ASN A 107 18.77 -9.93 13.32
N GLN A 108 18.15 -8.94 13.98
CA GLN A 108 18.73 -8.11 15.05
C GLN A 108 18.17 -8.56 16.39
#